data_AF-A0A969KRB5-F1
#
_entry.id   AF-A0A969KRB5-F1
#
_cell.length_a   1.000
_cell.length_b   1.000
_cell.length_c   1.000
_cell.angle_alpha   90.00
_cell.angle_beta   90.00
_cell.angle_gamma   90.00
#
_symmetry.space_group_name_H-M   'P 1'
#
loop_
_entity.id
_entity.type
_entity.pdbx_description
1 polymer ?
#
loop_
_entity_poly.entity_id
_entity_poly.type
_entity_poly.pdbx_seq_one_letter_code
_entity_poly.pdbx_strand_id
1 'polypeptide(L)'
;MVVSSYSKNLEQRFERLRSDAALALMQLIDAARADGVWIVPVSGFRDVSRQEMLFESRIDELGSEELAARSVAPPGYSEHHTGYAIDLADGLARARDISISFVQTEAFAWLTEHGEDFGFELSFPRDNEQGVNFEPWHWRYVGSPQADALFDPP
;
A
#
# COMPACT_ATOMS: atom_id res chain seq x y z
N MET A 1 -15.45 -0.54 0.34
CA MET A 1 -15.64 -1.84 1.03
C MET A 1 -14.62 -1.94 2.15
N VAL A 2 -14.98 -2.55 3.27
CA VAL A 2 -14.05 -2.80 4.39
C VAL A 2 -13.34 -4.12 4.16
N VAL A 3 -12.01 -4.12 4.30
CA VAL A 3 -11.17 -5.33 4.34
C VAL A 3 -10.48 -5.40 5.71
N SER A 4 -10.35 -6.59 6.28
CA SER A 4 -9.71 -6.75 7.59
C SER A 4 -8.21 -6.52 7.47
N SER A 5 -7.63 -5.65 8.31
CA SER A 5 -6.18 -5.51 8.46
C SER A 5 -5.65 -6.28 9.66
N TYR A 6 -4.34 -6.54 9.60
CA TYR A 6 -3.59 -7.03 10.73
C TYR A 6 -3.22 -5.87 11.68
N SER A 7 -3.31 -6.10 12.99
CA SER A 7 -2.90 -5.14 14.02
C SER A 7 -2.03 -5.83 15.06
N LYS A 8 -0.98 -5.13 15.54
CA LYS A 8 -0.04 -5.64 16.56
C LYS A 8 -0.66 -5.73 17.96
N ASN A 9 -1.75 -5.01 18.22
CA ASN A 9 -2.48 -5.00 19.49
C ASN A 9 -3.90 -5.52 19.25
N LEU A 10 -4.55 -6.10 20.27
CA LEU A 10 -5.85 -6.81 20.25
C LEU A 10 -7.05 -6.09 19.58
N GLU A 11 -6.86 -4.92 18.97
CA GLU A 11 -7.84 -4.26 18.14
C GLU A 11 -7.71 -4.71 16.69
N GLN A 12 -8.69 -5.45 16.21
CA GLN A 12 -8.85 -5.71 14.78
C GLN A 12 -8.99 -4.37 14.06
N ARG A 13 -8.07 -4.10 13.15
CA ARG A 13 -8.13 -2.92 12.28
C ARG A 13 -8.85 -3.28 11.00
N PHE A 14 -9.48 -2.26 10.41
CA PHE A 14 -10.25 -2.37 9.20
C PHE A 14 -9.75 -1.32 8.24
N GLU A 15 -9.28 -1.76 7.08
CA GLU A 15 -8.95 -0.86 5.99
C GLU A 15 -10.14 -0.71 5.06
N ARG A 16 -10.18 0.42 4.36
CA ARG A 16 -11.20 0.68 3.35
C ARG A 16 -10.52 0.79 2.00
N LEU A 17 -11.13 0.19 0.98
CA LEU A 17 -10.78 0.37 -0.41
C LEU A 17 -12.05 0.65 -1.23
N ARG A 18 -11.88 1.12 -2.46
CA ARG A 18 -12.93 1.07 -3.47
C ARG A 18 -13.37 -0.38 -3.68
N SER A 19 -14.62 -0.60 -4.08
CA SER A 19 -15.24 -1.93 -4.07
C SER A 19 -14.57 -2.91 -5.03
N ASP A 20 -14.20 -2.43 -6.21
CA ASP A 20 -13.43 -3.16 -7.22
C ASP A 20 -12.04 -3.55 -6.69
N ALA A 21 -11.26 -2.60 -6.18
CA ALA A 21 -9.96 -2.88 -5.58
C ALA A 21 -10.05 -3.83 -4.38
N ALA A 22 -11.07 -3.70 -3.54
CA ALA A 22 -11.28 -4.60 -2.41
C ALA A 22 -11.58 -6.03 -2.86
N LEU A 23 -12.40 -6.21 -3.91
CA LEU A 23 -12.72 -7.52 -4.46
C LEU A 23 -11.47 -8.17 -5.08
N ALA A 24 -10.70 -7.40 -5.85
CA ALA A 24 -9.44 -7.86 -6.41
C ALA A 24 -8.44 -8.24 -5.30
N LEU A 25 -8.32 -7.44 -4.24
CA LEU A 25 -7.44 -7.74 -3.11
C LEU A 25 -7.84 -9.04 -2.40
N MET A 26 -9.15 -9.31 -2.24
CA MET A 26 -9.61 -10.57 -1.67
C MET A 26 -9.22 -11.77 -2.52
N GLN A 27 -9.37 -11.67 -3.85
CA GLN A 27 -8.94 -12.71 -4.79
C GLN A 27 -7.43 -12.94 -4.74
N LEU A 28 -6.65 -11.87 -4.71
CA LEU A 28 -5.19 -11.91 -4.57
C LEU A 28 -4.78 -12.64 -3.29
N ILE A 29 -5.34 -12.25 -2.15
CA ILE A 29 -5.02 -12.86 -0.85
C ILE A 29 -5.41 -14.35 -0.82
N ASP A 30 -6.55 -14.71 -1.41
CA ASP A 30 -7.00 -16.10 -1.46
C ASP A 30 -6.11 -16.96 -2.38
N ALA A 31 -5.66 -16.42 -3.51
CA ALA A 31 -4.71 -17.08 -4.40
C ALA A 31 -3.34 -17.28 -3.71
N ALA A 32 -2.78 -16.23 -3.10
CA ALA A 32 -1.54 -16.32 -2.35
C ALA A 32 -1.61 -17.37 -1.24
N ARG A 33 -2.74 -17.43 -0.51
CA ARG A 33 -2.96 -18.46 0.52
C ARG A 33 -2.98 -19.88 -0.05
N ALA A 34 -3.52 -20.08 -1.25
CA ALA A 34 -3.52 -21.38 -1.90
C ALA A 34 -2.10 -21.88 -2.20
N ASP A 35 -1.18 -20.95 -2.45
CA ASP A 35 0.25 -21.22 -2.67
C ASP A 35 1.07 -21.27 -1.37
N GLY A 36 0.43 -21.14 -0.20
CA GLY A 36 1.12 -21.11 1.09
C GLY A 36 1.86 -19.80 1.35
N VAL A 37 1.37 -18.69 0.80
CA VAL A 37 1.90 -17.34 1.04
C VAL A 37 0.87 -16.53 1.81
N TRP A 38 1.29 -15.88 2.90
CA TRP A 38 0.41 -15.05 3.72
C TRP A 38 0.68 -13.58 3.46
N ILE A 39 -0.24 -12.92 2.77
CA ILE A 39 -0.25 -11.47 2.56
C ILE A 39 -1.32 -10.86 3.46
N VAL A 40 -0.98 -9.80 4.19
CA VAL A 40 -1.91 -9.09 5.05
C VAL A 40 -1.94 -7.59 4.73
N PRO A 41 -3.13 -6.96 4.68
CA PRO A 41 -3.23 -5.52 4.52
C PRO A 41 -2.90 -4.81 5.83
N VAL A 42 -2.21 -3.68 5.71
CA VAL A 42 -1.72 -2.86 6.83
C VAL A 42 -2.37 -1.47 6.83
N SER A 43 -2.53 -0.85 5.66
CA SER A 43 -3.06 0.52 5.54
C SER A 43 -3.68 0.73 4.16
N GLY A 44 -4.99 1.04 4.12
CA GLY A 44 -5.73 1.34 2.89
C GLY A 44 -6.11 2.82 2.82
N PHE A 45 -7.38 3.11 2.52
CA PHE A 45 -7.87 4.48 2.37
C PHE A 45 -7.56 5.35 3.60
N ARG A 46 -7.02 6.54 3.32
CA ARG A 46 -6.60 7.51 4.31
C ARG A 46 -7.21 8.87 3.98
N ASP A 47 -7.85 9.50 4.95
CA ASP A 47 -8.39 10.85 4.80
C ASP A 47 -7.26 11.91 4.76
N VAL A 48 -7.50 13.04 4.10
CA VAL A 48 -6.51 14.13 3.93
C VAL A 48 -6.02 14.66 5.27
N SER A 49 -6.91 14.88 6.24
CA SER A 49 -6.53 15.35 7.59
C SER A 49 -5.62 14.37 8.33
N ARG A 50 -5.78 13.06 8.09
CA ARG A 50 -4.86 12.06 8.64
C ARG A 50 -3.50 12.12 7.96
N GLN A 51 -3.47 12.36 6.65
CA GLN A 51 -2.22 12.54 5.92
C GLN A 51 -1.46 13.80 6.35
N GLU A 52 -2.19 14.89 6.66
CA GLU A 52 -1.64 16.13 7.22
C GLU A 52 -0.86 15.87 8.50
N MET A 53 -1.46 15.20 9.48
CA MET A 53 -0.77 14.84 10.72
C MET A 53 0.49 13.97 10.50
N LEU A 54 0.45 13.03 9.54
CA LEU A 54 1.60 12.20 9.21
C LEU A 54 2.72 13.02 8.55
N PHE A 55 2.36 13.93 7.65
CA PHE A 55 3.31 14.76 6.94
C PHE A 55 3.98 15.77 7.87
N GLU A 56 3.21 16.46 8.71
CA GLU A 56 3.73 17.35 9.76
C GLU A 56 4.69 16.63 10.70
N SER A 57 4.29 15.47 11.22
CA SER A 57 5.16 14.65 12.07
C SER A 57 6.47 14.26 11.38
N ARG A 58 6.44 14.03 10.06
CA ARG A 58 7.63 13.67 9.29
C ARG A 58 8.53 14.88 9.01
N ILE A 59 7.94 16.05 8.82
CA ILE A 59 8.67 17.32 8.74
C ILE A 59 9.40 17.59 10.06
N ASP A 60 8.72 17.42 11.19
CA ASP A 60 9.32 17.61 12.52
C ASP A 60 10.51 16.66 12.76
N GLU A 61 10.43 15.43 12.27
CA GLU A 61 11.51 14.45 12.37
C GLU A 61 12.73 14.79 11.51
N LEU A 62 12.49 15.24 10.27
CA LEU A 62 13.54 15.42 9.25
C LEU A 62 14.02 16.87 9.11
N GLY A 63 13.29 17.84 9.66
CA GLY A 63 13.55 19.27 9.52
C GLY A 63 13.40 19.81 8.09
N SER A 64 12.72 19.09 7.19
CA SER A 64 12.58 19.47 5.78
C SER A 64 11.34 18.84 5.14
N GLU A 65 10.50 19.69 4.53
CA GLU A 65 9.35 19.26 3.72
C GLU A 65 9.77 18.43 2.51
N GLU A 66 10.88 18.78 1.86
CA GLU A 66 11.40 18.04 0.71
C GLU A 66 11.81 16.63 1.12
N LEU A 67 12.51 16.47 2.25
CA LEU A 67 12.89 15.15 2.75
C LEU A 67 11.68 14.35 3.23
N ALA A 68 10.70 15.00 3.86
CA ALA A 68 9.45 14.38 4.28
C ALA A 68 8.68 13.83 3.07
N ALA A 69 8.56 14.61 2.00
CA ALA A 69 7.82 14.26 0.78
C ALA A 69 8.35 13.00 0.08
N ARG A 70 9.62 12.62 0.31
CA ARG A 70 10.20 11.39 -0.24
C ARG A 70 9.68 10.11 0.42
N SER A 71 8.99 10.20 1.56
CA SER A 71 8.50 9.02 2.32
C SER A 71 7.07 9.16 2.86
N VAL A 72 6.55 10.38 2.89
CA VAL A 72 5.17 10.67 3.27
C VAL A 72 4.68 11.72 2.28
N ALA A 73 3.73 11.35 1.43
CA ALA A 73 3.18 12.28 0.45
C ALA A 73 2.56 13.52 1.13
N PRO A 74 2.68 14.72 0.55
CA PRO A 74 1.95 15.89 1.03
C PRO A 74 0.43 15.62 1.05
N PRO A 75 -0.34 16.30 1.94
CA PRO A 75 -1.78 16.11 2.03
C PRO A 75 -2.47 16.41 0.69
N GLY A 76 -3.35 15.51 0.24
CA GLY A 76 -4.01 15.62 -1.07
C GLY A 76 -3.23 14.96 -2.23
N TYR A 77 -1.99 14.53 -2.00
CA TYR A 77 -1.14 13.87 -3.01
C TYR A 77 -0.90 12.39 -2.72
N SER A 78 -1.36 11.86 -1.58
CA SER A 78 -1.23 10.43 -1.28
C SER A 78 -2.17 9.57 -2.14
N GLU A 79 -1.63 8.51 -2.77
CA GLU A 79 -2.46 7.53 -3.50
C GLU A 79 -3.52 6.88 -2.60
N HIS A 80 -3.31 6.78 -1.27
CA HIS A 80 -4.33 6.25 -0.35
C HIS A 80 -5.60 7.11 -0.31
N HIS A 81 -5.56 8.38 -0.71
CA HIS A 81 -6.77 9.22 -0.83
C HIS A 81 -7.74 8.71 -1.90
N THR A 82 -7.24 8.00 -2.91
CA THR A 82 -8.07 7.47 -4.00
C THR A 82 -8.95 6.31 -3.54
N GLY A 83 -8.48 5.57 -2.52
CA GLY A 83 -9.02 4.28 -2.11
C GLY A 83 -8.60 3.11 -3.01
N TYR A 84 -7.63 3.31 -3.90
CA TYR A 84 -7.05 2.29 -4.78
C TYR A 84 -5.65 1.82 -4.37
N ALA A 85 -5.01 2.49 -3.40
CA ALA A 85 -3.72 2.07 -2.86
C ALA A 85 -3.84 1.32 -1.52
N ILE A 86 -2.97 0.33 -1.34
CA ILE A 86 -2.90 -0.53 -0.15
C ILE A 86 -1.45 -0.83 0.23
N ASP A 87 -1.15 -0.69 1.52
CA ASP A 87 0.09 -1.19 2.12
C ASP A 87 -0.10 -2.65 2.52
N LEU A 88 0.82 -3.50 2.08
CA LEU A 88 0.83 -4.95 2.31
C LEU A 88 2.07 -5.37 3.10
N ALA A 89 1.94 -6.44 3.87
CA ALA A 89 3.05 -7.06 4.58
C ALA A 89 2.95 -8.59 4.54
N ASP A 90 4.08 -9.23 4.85
CA ASP A 90 4.15 -10.66 5.08
C ASP A 90 3.47 -11.02 6.40
N GLY A 91 2.44 -11.85 6.34
CA GLY A 91 1.67 -12.34 7.49
C GLY A 91 2.42 -13.34 8.37
N LEU A 92 3.52 -13.93 7.89
CA LEU A 92 4.39 -14.81 8.68
C LEU A 92 5.54 -14.05 9.35
N ALA A 93 5.90 -12.85 8.85
CA ALA A 93 6.93 -12.03 9.48
C ALA A 93 6.53 -11.63 10.91
N ARG A 94 7.48 -11.60 11.86
CA ARG A 94 7.17 -11.24 13.26
C ARG A 94 6.65 -9.82 13.41
N ALA A 95 7.21 -8.90 12.63
CA ALA A 95 6.87 -7.49 12.71
C ALA A 95 5.60 -7.13 11.93
N ARG A 96 5.30 -7.82 10.83
CA ARG A 96 4.16 -7.52 9.91
C ARG A 96 4.04 -6.02 9.66
N ASP A 97 5.16 -5.40 9.29
CA ASP A 97 5.35 -3.96 9.33
C ASP A 97 5.76 -3.41 7.96
N ILE A 98 5.48 -2.12 7.78
CA ILE A 98 5.84 -1.33 6.62
C ILE A 98 7.34 -1.05 6.69
N SER A 99 8.13 -1.85 5.98
CA SER A 99 9.59 -1.79 6.07
C SER A 99 10.27 -2.36 4.83
N ILE A 100 11.50 -1.90 4.57
CA ILE A 100 12.30 -2.33 3.42
C ILE A 100 12.59 -3.84 3.47
N SER A 101 12.63 -4.45 4.66
CA SER A 101 12.83 -5.90 4.80
C SER A 101 11.73 -6.73 4.15
N PHE A 102 10.56 -6.15 3.84
CA PHE A 102 9.51 -6.84 3.09
C PHE A 102 10.01 -7.41 1.76
N VAL A 103 10.99 -6.76 1.11
CA VAL A 103 11.62 -7.24 -0.14
C VAL A 103 12.24 -8.64 -0.04
N GLN A 104 12.55 -9.12 1.16
CA GLN A 104 13.19 -10.42 1.40
C GLN A 104 12.17 -11.53 1.70
N THR A 105 10.87 -11.24 1.63
CA THR A 105 9.80 -12.16 2.02
C THR A 105 9.23 -12.92 0.82
N GLU A 106 8.68 -14.10 1.08
CA GLU A 106 7.91 -14.87 0.08
C GLU A 106 6.69 -14.08 -0.39
N ALA A 107 6.05 -13.32 0.50
CA ALA A 107 4.92 -12.45 0.17
C ALA A 107 5.27 -11.38 -0.87
N PHE A 108 6.43 -10.71 -0.75
CA PHE A 108 6.86 -9.73 -1.75
C PHE A 108 7.24 -10.40 -3.08
N ALA A 109 7.92 -11.56 -3.03
CA ALA A 109 8.24 -12.31 -4.24
C ALA A 109 6.97 -12.73 -5.00
N TRP A 110 5.99 -13.28 -4.29
CA TRP A 110 4.71 -13.69 -4.87
C TRP A 110 3.93 -12.50 -5.45
N LEU A 111 3.88 -11.36 -4.74
CA LEU A 111 3.24 -10.14 -5.24
C LEU A 111 3.89 -9.63 -6.53
N THR A 112 5.23 -9.71 -6.62
CA THR A 112 5.98 -9.28 -7.81
C THR A 112 5.68 -10.16 -9.02
N GLU A 113 5.40 -11.44 -8.80
CA GLU A 113 5.09 -12.40 -9.87
C GLU A 113 3.61 -12.37 -10.28
N HIS A 114 2.70 -12.18 -9.33
CA HIS A 114 1.26 -12.38 -9.53
C HIS A 114 0.40 -11.14 -9.34
N GLY A 115 0.93 -10.03 -8.82
CA GLY A 115 0.14 -8.83 -8.52
C GLY A 115 -0.65 -8.30 -9.71
N GLU A 116 -0.01 -8.28 -10.88
CA GLU A 116 -0.62 -7.80 -12.13
C GLU A 116 -1.81 -8.66 -12.57
N ASP A 117 -1.82 -9.96 -12.28
CA ASP A 117 -2.95 -10.87 -12.59
C ASP A 117 -4.25 -10.44 -11.88
N PHE A 118 -4.12 -9.70 -10.78
CA PHE A 118 -5.22 -9.13 -10.00
C PHE A 118 -5.36 -7.62 -10.18
N GLY A 119 -4.63 -7.02 -11.13
CA GLY A 119 -4.64 -5.60 -11.41
C GLY A 119 -3.95 -4.74 -10.35
N PHE A 120 -3.00 -5.29 -9.60
CA PHE A 120 -2.15 -4.55 -8.67
C PHE A 120 -0.72 -4.41 -9.20
N GLU A 121 -0.14 -3.24 -9.02
CA GLU A 121 1.26 -2.97 -9.32
C GLU A 121 1.94 -2.23 -8.16
N LEU A 122 3.26 -2.34 -8.12
CA LEU A 122 4.08 -1.64 -7.14
C LEU A 122 4.16 -0.15 -7.54
N SER A 123 3.60 0.76 -6.74
CA SER A 123 3.55 2.18 -7.13
C SER A 123 4.92 2.86 -7.10
N PHE A 124 5.77 2.48 -6.14
CA PHE A 124 7.06 3.13 -5.91
C PHE A 124 8.22 2.13 -6.01
N PRO A 125 8.52 1.63 -7.22
CA PRO A 125 9.76 0.89 -7.47
C PRO A 125 10.98 1.79 -7.26
N ARG A 126 12.17 1.19 -7.28
CA ARG A 126 13.42 1.96 -7.31
C ARG A 126 13.42 2.85 -8.54
N ASP A 127 13.89 4.08 -8.37
CA ASP A 127 14.02 5.07 -9.44
C ASP A 127 12.69 5.43 -10.13
N ASN A 128 11.57 5.35 -9.41
CA ASN A 128 10.27 5.81 -9.90
C ASN A 128 10.30 7.32 -10.25
N GLU A 129 9.51 7.71 -11.26
CA GLU A 129 9.52 9.06 -11.82
C GLU A 129 9.03 10.14 -10.83
N GLN A 130 8.28 9.74 -9.81
CA GLN A 130 7.77 10.64 -8.78
C GLN A 130 8.85 11.04 -7.76
N GLY A 131 10.02 10.37 -7.76
CA GLY A 131 11.10 10.63 -6.81
C GLY A 131 10.78 10.21 -5.37
N VAL A 132 9.75 9.39 -5.17
CA VAL A 132 9.41 8.79 -3.88
C VAL A 132 10.44 7.70 -3.57
N ASN A 133 10.79 7.51 -2.30
CA ASN A 133 11.67 6.41 -1.91
C ASN A 133 11.06 5.06 -2.32
N PHE A 134 11.90 4.04 -2.47
CA PHE A 134 11.43 2.69 -2.75
C PHE A 134 10.54 2.17 -1.61
N GLU A 135 9.29 1.80 -1.92
CA GLU A 135 8.30 1.32 -0.96
C GLU A 135 7.77 -0.07 -1.36
N PRO A 136 8.47 -1.17 -1.02
CA PRO A 136 8.07 -2.52 -1.44
C PRO A 136 6.69 -2.95 -0.94
N TRP A 137 6.17 -2.28 0.09
CA TRP A 137 4.87 -2.55 0.70
C TRP A 137 3.70 -1.86 0.00
N HIS A 138 3.94 -0.82 -0.81
CA HIS A 138 2.87 0.06 -1.31
C HIS A 138 2.45 -0.34 -2.72
N TRP A 139 1.23 -0.85 -2.86
CA TRP A 139 0.68 -1.35 -4.12
C TRP A 139 -0.58 -0.58 -4.49
N ARG A 140 -0.74 -0.25 -5.78
CA ARG A 140 -1.95 0.39 -6.31
C ARG A 140 -2.71 -0.55 -7.23
N TYR A 141 -4.03 -0.47 -7.15
CA TYR A 141 -4.93 -1.14 -8.07
C TYR A 141 -5.14 -0.28 -9.31
N VAL A 142 -4.87 -0.84 -10.49
CA VAL A 142 -5.08 -0.24 -11.82
C VAL A 142 -6.03 -1.08 -12.69
N GLY A 143 -6.57 -2.19 -12.16
CA GLY A 143 -7.41 -3.13 -12.91
C GLY A 143 -8.81 -2.65 -13.31
N SER A 144 -9.16 -1.37 -13.10
CA SER A 144 -10.42 -0.78 -13.60
C SER A 144 -10.15 0.55 -14.32
N PRO A 145 -10.96 0.93 -15.34
CA PRO A 145 -10.77 2.18 -16.06
C PRO A 145 -10.79 3.43 -15.16
N GLN A 146 -11.54 3.38 -14.06
CA GLN A 146 -11.60 4.48 -13.09
C GLN A 146 -10.32 4.58 -12.27
N ALA A 147 -9.70 3.45 -11.93
CA ALA A 147 -8.45 3.43 -11.17
C ALA A 147 -7.27 3.80 -12.06
N ASP A 148 -7.18 3.20 -13.24
CA ASP A 148 -6.17 3.45 -14.27
C ASP A 148 -6.07 4.95 -14.60
N ALA A 149 -7.20 5.61 -14.89
CA ALA A 149 -7.25 7.04 -15.22
C ALA A 149 -6.80 7.99 -14.08
N LEU A 150 -6.69 7.51 -12.83
CA LEU A 150 -6.18 8.31 -11.72
C LEU A 150 -4.65 8.29 -11.64
N PHE A 151 -4.02 7.23 -12.11
CA PHE A 151 -2.58 7.01 -12.00
C PHE A 151 -1.85 7.30 -13.31
N ASP A 152 -2.49 7.01 -14.45
CA ASP A 152 -2.01 7.32 -15.80
C ASP A 152 -3.05 8.17 -16.55
N PRO A 153 -3.14 9.47 -16.22
CA PRO A 153 -4.03 10.38 -16.94
C PRO A 153 -3.59 10.52 -18.41
N PRO A 154 -4.54 10.66 -19.36
CA PRO A 154 -4.28 10.68 -20.80
C PRO A 154 -3.47 11.90 -21.28
#